data_AF-A0A2H0PHW3-F1
#
_entry.id   AF-A0A2H0PHW3-F1
#
_cell.length_a   1.000
_cell.length_b   1.000
_cell.length_c   1.000
_cell.angle_alpha   90.00
_cell.angle_beta   90.00
_cell.angle_gamma   90.00
#
_symmetry.space_group_name_H-M   'P 1'
#
loop_
_entity.id
_entity.type
_entity.pdbx_description
1 polymer ?
#
loop_
_entity_poly.entity_id
_entity_poly.type
_entity_poly.pdbx_seq_one_letter_code
_entity_poly.pdbx_strand_id
1 'polypeptide(L)'
;MTKKITIAISILLIWGGTIAALHAEDQPVGQKPTWNQKMKGLSDTISILLVDITSTERFNDPANKKEIDDAANKLAEQVKGINHATVSGALPPDMDPTIPILTDLFQTQTARAAKELKQGHRDYARSLLRSSTAFCIACHTRLQSPSMPALNIKTPKMKGLSKYERAELLVMLRNFDEASKEYASIAGDIKLASDTPNQWEKSVRNGLALDVRVLQNPNKSMDLVTRILDMQNIAPSVHAEANTWKQSIEEWQKEKVLSNQTYEALYIQAKHLMQEAHTTQKFPRDRSADVLYLRATTAIHRLLQMEPNGTHTKEALYWAGLAYDALQDLNLWPLHEHFYQACMKSAPHTVIAKSCYKEYEDSIEETYSGTIGTEVPSDVKADLKKWKRLAY
;
A
#
# COMPACT_ATOMS: atom_id res chain seq x y z
N MET A 1 33.61 -34.21 -72.37
CA MET A 1 32.15 -34.31 -72.55
C MET A 1 31.51 -34.65 -71.21
N THR A 2 31.07 -33.66 -70.45
CA THR A 2 30.40 -33.86 -69.16
C THR A 2 29.38 -32.74 -68.99
N LYS A 3 28.10 -33.06 -69.23
CA LYS A 3 26.96 -32.16 -68.97
C LYS A 3 26.70 -32.15 -67.46
N LYS A 4 26.79 -30.98 -66.81
CA LYS A 4 26.21 -30.75 -65.49
C LYS A 4 24.85 -30.08 -65.66
N ILE A 5 23.82 -30.74 -65.15
CA ILE A 5 22.44 -30.24 -65.08
C ILE A 5 22.33 -29.45 -63.79
N THR A 6 21.98 -28.17 -63.89
CA THR A 6 21.70 -27.31 -62.74
C THR A 6 20.19 -27.34 -62.49
N ILE A 7 19.76 -27.94 -61.39
CA ILE A 7 18.36 -27.89 -60.91
C ILE A 7 18.29 -26.72 -59.92
N ALA A 8 17.50 -25.71 -60.26
CA ALA A 8 17.12 -24.63 -59.35
C ALA A 8 15.91 -25.09 -58.53
N ILE A 9 16.06 -25.21 -57.22
CA ILE A 9 14.97 -25.46 -56.27
C ILE A 9 14.64 -24.14 -55.59
N SER A 10 13.50 -23.54 -55.97
CA SER A 10 12.91 -22.40 -55.28
C SER A 10 12.09 -22.92 -54.09
N ILE A 11 12.61 -22.73 -52.88
CA ILE A 11 11.86 -23.00 -51.63
C ILE A 11 11.11 -21.72 -51.25
N LEU A 12 9.81 -21.69 -51.51
CA LEU A 12 8.88 -20.72 -50.92
C LEU A 12 8.59 -21.16 -49.47
N LEU A 13 9.17 -20.48 -48.49
CA LEU A 13 8.78 -20.58 -47.08
C LEU A 13 7.64 -19.61 -46.81
N ILE A 14 6.41 -20.11 -46.80
CA ILE A 14 5.23 -19.39 -46.34
C ILE A 14 5.23 -19.45 -44.80
N TRP A 15 5.64 -18.35 -44.17
CA TRP A 15 5.44 -18.14 -42.73
C TRP A 15 3.95 -17.81 -42.48
N GLY A 16 3.17 -18.84 -42.16
CA GLY A 16 1.82 -18.70 -41.64
C GLY A 16 1.84 -18.27 -40.18
N GLY A 17 1.99 -16.96 -39.93
CA GLY A 17 1.80 -16.38 -38.60
C GLY A 17 0.32 -16.28 -38.26
N THR A 18 -0.20 -17.21 -37.47
CA THR A 18 -1.52 -17.07 -36.84
C THR A 18 -1.44 -15.99 -35.77
N ILE A 19 -1.89 -14.79 -36.11
CA ILE A 19 -2.24 -13.75 -35.14
C ILE A 19 -3.52 -14.22 -34.44
N ALA A 20 -3.39 -14.79 -33.24
CA ALA A 20 -4.52 -15.03 -32.38
C ALA A 20 -5.08 -13.67 -31.93
N ALA A 21 -6.10 -13.19 -32.64
CA ALA A 21 -6.90 -12.05 -32.18
C ALA A 21 -7.52 -12.44 -30.83
N LEU A 22 -7.17 -11.72 -29.76
CA LEU A 22 -7.87 -11.75 -28.49
C LEU A 22 -9.34 -11.42 -28.75
N HIS A 23 -10.19 -12.44 -28.88
CA HIS A 23 -11.62 -12.27 -28.94
C HIS A 23 -12.08 -11.88 -27.55
N ALA A 24 -12.59 -10.66 -27.42
CA ALA A 24 -13.39 -10.30 -26.26
C ALA A 24 -14.62 -11.23 -26.28
N GLU A 25 -14.71 -12.12 -25.30
CA GLU A 25 -15.85 -13.01 -25.14
C GLU A 25 -17.06 -12.14 -24.75
N ASP A 26 -17.96 -11.91 -25.71
CA ASP A 26 -19.17 -11.11 -25.49
C ASP A 26 -20.03 -11.75 -24.40
N GLN A 27 -20.07 -11.11 -23.23
CA GLN A 27 -20.94 -11.53 -22.13
C GLN A 27 -22.41 -11.30 -22.54
N PRO A 28 -23.33 -12.22 -22.20
CA PRO A 28 -24.74 -12.06 -22.50
C PRO A 28 -25.27 -10.75 -21.89
N VAL A 29 -25.98 -9.97 -22.72
CA VAL A 29 -26.55 -8.67 -22.35
C VAL A 29 -27.44 -8.85 -21.11
N GLY A 30 -27.06 -8.22 -20.00
CA GLY A 30 -27.81 -8.21 -18.74
C GLY A 30 -27.18 -8.99 -17.57
N GLN A 31 -26.11 -9.76 -17.78
CA GLN A 31 -25.42 -10.42 -16.67
C GLN A 31 -24.50 -9.44 -15.93
N LYS A 32 -24.66 -9.33 -14.61
CA LYS A 32 -23.76 -8.53 -13.77
C LYS A 32 -22.35 -9.16 -13.78
N PRO A 33 -21.27 -8.35 -13.89
CA PRO A 33 -19.92 -8.89 -13.89
C PRO A 33 -19.62 -9.61 -12.58
N THR A 34 -18.97 -10.77 -12.68
CA THR A 34 -18.45 -11.54 -11.55
C THR A 34 -17.37 -10.77 -10.79
N TRP A 35 -17.06 -11.18 -9.56
CA TRP A 35 -15.95 -10.60 -8.79
C TRP A 35 -14.64 -10.59 -9.57
N ASN A 36 -14.28 -11.74 -10.16
CA ASN A 36 -13.04 -11.89 -10.92
C ASN A 36 -13.01 -10.97 -12.14
N GLN A 37 -14.13 -10.82 -12.85
CA GLN A 37 -14.23 -9.87 -13.97
C GLN A 37 -14.06 -8.41 -13.50
N LYS A 38 -14.67 -8.04 -12.37
CA LYS A 38 -14.48 -6.69 -11.78
C LYS A 38 -13.03 -6.45 -11.40
N MET A 39 -12.41 -7.37 -10.67
CA MET A 39 -11.01 -7.26 -10.24
C MET A 39 -10.05 -7.23 -11.43
N LYS A 40 -10.29 -8.05 -12.46
CA LYS A 40 -9.54 -7.98 -13.72
C LYS A 40 -9.70 -6.61 -14.38
N GLY A 41 -10.91 -6.11 -14.49
CA GLY A 41 -11.18 -4.80 -15.06
C GLY A 41 -10.47 -3.66 -14.33
N LEU A 42 -10.42 -3.70 -12.99
CA LEU A 42 -9.67 -2.74 -12.17
C LEU A 42 -8.17 -2.87 -12.41
N SER A 43 -7.65 -4.10 -12.39
CA SER A 43 -6.23 -4.38 -12.65
C SER A 43 -5.80 -3.84 -14.01
N ASP A 44 -6.59 -4.09 -15.07
CA ASP A 44 -6.33 -3.60 -16.42
C ASP A 44 -6.33 -2.05 -16.47
N THR A 45 -7.29 -1.38 -15.82
CA THR A 45 -7.37 0.09 -15.80
C THR A 45 -6.24 0.73 -14.97
N ILE A 46 -5.93 0.16 -13.80
CA ILE A 46 -4.82 0.61 -12.96
C ILE A 46 -3.51 0.46 -13.72
N SER A 47 -3.29 -0.67 -14.40
CA SER A 47 -2.11 -0.93 -15.23
C SER A 47 -1.83 0.15 -16.28
N ILE A 48 -2.88 0.77 -16.82
CA ILE A 48 -2.77 1.91 -17.75
C ILE A 48 -2.24 3.15 -17.01
N LEU A 49 -2.81 3.45 -15.83
CA LEU A 49 -2.48 4.64 -15.04
C LEU A 49 -1.11 4.56 -14.36
N LEU A 50 -0.68 3.37 -13.91
CA LEU A 50 0.40 3.21 -12.94
C LEU A 50 1.71 3.90 -13.35
N VAL A 51 2.12 3.77 -14.61
CA VAL A 51 3.38 4.37 -15.06
C VAL A 51 3.28 5.90 -15.04
N ASP A 52 2.15 6.44 -15.48
CA ASP A 52 1.97 7.88 -15.61
C ASP A 52 1.74 8.55 -14.25
N ILE A 53 0.99 7.94 -13.33
CA ILE A 53 0.78 8.52 -11.99
C ILE A 53 2.05 8.49 -11.12
N THR A 54 3.01 7.62 -11.46
CA THR A 54 4.27 7.51 -10.73
C THR A 54 5.23 8.63 -11.11
N SER A 55 5.16 9.17 -12.35
CA SER A 55 6.05 10.22 -12.85
C SER A 55 5.33 11.55 -13.08
N THR A 56 5.79 12.60 -12.40
CA THR A 56 5.26 13.97 -12.55
C THR A 56 5.31 14.47 -13.99
N GLU A 57 6.43 14.21 -14.68
CA GLU A 57 6.65 14.63 -16.07
C GLU A 57 5.66 13.94 -17.00
N ARG A 58 5.57 12.60 -16.93
CA ARG A 58 4.67 11.82 -17.78
C ARG A 58 3.20 12.16 -17.54
N PHE A 59 2.81 12.36 -16.28
CA PHE A 59 1.44 12.69 -15.93
C PHE A 59 0.98 14.02 -16.53
N ASN A 60 1.91 14.99 -16.62
CA ASN A 60 1.62 16.33 -17.10
C ASN A 60 1.89 16.51 -18.61
N ASP A 61 2.45 15.51 -19.28
CA ASP A 61 2.61 15.49 -20.73
C ASP A 61 1.23 15.54 -21.43
N PRO A 62 0.97 16.55 -22.30
CA PRO A 62 -0.26 16.66 -23.06
C PRO A 62 -0.60 15.40 -23.88
N ALA A 63 0.42 14.65 -24.34
CA ALA A 63 0.24 13.43 -25.12
C ALA A 63 -0.47 12.32 -24.32
N ASN A 64 -0.26 12.26 -23.00
CA ASN A 64 -0.85 11.24 -22.13
C ASN A 64 -2.19 11.71 -21.53
N LYS A 65 -2.55 12.99 -21.65
CA LYS A 65 -3.70 13.61 -20.97
C LYS A 65 -5.01 12.84 -21.18
N LYS A 66 -5.33 12.52 -22.45
CA LYS A 66 -6.59 11.83 -22.77
C LYS A 66 -6.65 10.42 -22.18
N GLU A 67 -5.56 9.66 -22.29
CA GLU A 67 -5.49 8.29 -21.75
C GLU A 67 -5.64 8.29 -20.22
N ILE A 68 -4.96 9.22 -19.54
CA ILE A 68 -5.06 9.40 -18.07
C ILE A 68 -6.48 9.76 -17.67
N ASP A 69 -7.10 10.76 -18.33
CA ASP A 69 -8.43 11.23 -17.98
C ASP A 69 -9.48 10.10 -18.21
N ASP A 70 -9.38 9.38 -19.33
CA ASP A 70 -10.28 8.25 -19.64
C ASP A 70 -10.10 7.10 -18.62
N ALA A 71 -8.85 6.73 -18.31
CA ALA A 71 -8.56 5.65 -17.38
C ALA A 71 -8.94 6.00 -15.93
N ALA A 72 -8.76 7.26 -15.49
CA ALA A 72 -9.19 7.71 -14.17
C ALA A 72 -10.72 7.71 -14.02
N ASN A 73 -11.46 8.15 -15.04
CA ASN A 73 -12.92 8.06 -15.04
C ASN A 73 -13.39 6.59 -15.03
N LYS A 74 -12.76 5.74 -15.85
CA LYS A 74 -13.06 4.30 -15.87
C LYS A 74 -12.78 3.63 -14.53
N LEU A 75 -11.66 3.98 -13.87
CA LEU A 75 -11.32 3.48 -12.54
C LEU A 75 -12.40 3.88 -11.54
N ALA A 76 -12.75 5.17 -11.48
CA ALA A 76 -13.79 5.70 -10.60
C ALA A 76 -15.15 5.02 -10.82
N GLU A 77 -15.48 4.63 -12.06
CA GLU A 77 -16.71 3.87 -12.35
C GLU A 77 -16.61 2.41 -11.90
N GLN A 78 -15.50 1.73 -12.20
CA GLN A 78 -15.31 0.32 -11.86
C GLN A 78 -15.28 0.05 -10.36
N VAL A 79 -14.82 1.02 -9.56
CA VAL A 79 -14.80 0.86 -8.11
C VAL A 79 -16.19 1.00 -7.47
N LYS A 80 -17.15 1.63 -8.16
CA LYS A 80 -18.52 1.75 -7.64
C LYS A 80 -19.12 0.37 -7.41
N GLY A 81 -19.61 0.16 -6.20
CA GLY A 81 -20.23 -1.12 -5.83
C GLY A 81 -19.23 -2.28 -5.74
N ILE A 82 -17.94 -2.00 -5.53
CA ILE A 82 -17.07 -2.94 -4.81
C ILE A 82 -17.60 -2.99 -3.37
N ASN A 83 -18.35 -4.03 -3.03
CA ASN A 83 -18.74 -4.33 -1.66
C ASN A 83 -18.52 -5.81 -1.42
N HIS A 84 -17.47 -6.13 -0.65
CA HIS A 84 -17.05 -7.50 -0.32
C HIS A 84 -18.18 -8.35 0.28
N ALA A 85 -19.15 -7.75 0.95
CA ALA A 85 -20.25 -8.47 1.60
C ALA A 85 -21.32 -9.00 0.61
N THR A 86 -21.30 -8.59 -0.66
CA THR A 86 -22.44 -8.79 -1.59
C THR A 86 -22.12 -9.59 -2.84
N VAL A 87 -20.87 -10.02 -3.04
CA VAL A 87 -20.48 -10.69 -4.29
C VAL A 87 -20.39 -12.20 -4.09
N SER A 88 -21.40 -12.91 -4.61
CA SER A 88 -21.40 -14.38 -4.71
C SER A 88 -20.15 -14.89 -5.42
N GLY A 89 -19.43 -15.84 -4.81
CA GLY A 89 -18.25 -16.47 -5.40
C GLY A 89 -16.90 -15.77 -5.13
N ALA A 90 -16.87 -14.75 -4.27
CA ALA A 90 -15.60 -14.31 -3.67
C ALA A 90 -15.07 -15.43 -2.74
N LEU A 91 -13.74 -15.54 -2.61
CA LEU A 91 -13.10 -16.30 -1.53
C LEU A 91 -13.78 -15.95 -0.19
N PRO A 92 -13.83 -16.86 0.81
CA PRO A 92 -14.44 -16.54 2.11
C PRO A 92 -13.95 -15.16 2.54
N PRO A 93 -14.87 -14.20 2.75
CA PRO A 93 -14.52 -12.79 2.77
C PRO A 93 -13.42 -12.58 3.80
N ASP A 94 -12.41 -11.78 3.45
CA ASP A 94 -11.57 -11.18 4.49
C ASP A 94 -12.54 -10.52 5.48
N MET A 95 -12.64 -11.11 6.67
CA MET A 95 -13.62 -10.69 7.66
C MET A 95 -13.11 -9.50 8.47
N ASP A 96 -11.93 -8.96 8.15
CA ASP A 96 -11.41 -7.76 8.80
C ASP A 96 -12.45 -6.63 8.68
N PRO A 97 -12.88 -6.04 9.80
CA PRO A 97 -13.96 -5.06 9.83
C PRO A 97 -13.62 -3.75 9.12
N THR A 98 -12.36 -3.56 8.68
CA THR A 98 -11.92 -2.39 7.93
C THR A 98 -12.10 -2.51 6.42
N ILE A 99 -12.37 -3.70 5.89
CA ILE A 99 -12.57 -3.88 4.43
C ILE A 99 -13.66 -2.95 3.87
N PRO A 100 -14.86 -2.83 4.48
CA PRO A 100 -15.86 -1.89 3.99
C PRO A 100 -15.37 -0.43 3.99
N ILE A 101 -14.57 -0.04 4.98
CA ILE A 101 -14.02 1.31 5.08
C ILE A 101 -13.01 1.56 3.95
N LEU A 102 -12.08 0.63 3.73
CA LEU A 102 -11.11 0.72 2.64
C LEU A 102 -11.79 0.81 1.27
N THR A 103 -12.88 0.05 1.06
CA THR A 103 -13.62 0.10 -0.21
C THR A 103 -14.33 1.44 -0.43
N ASP A 104 -14.89 2.03 0.63
CA ASP A 104 -15.54 3.35 0.57
C ASP A 104 -14.53 4.47 0.28
N LEU A 105 -13.37 4.40 0.92
CA LEU A 105 -12.27 5.34 0.66
C LEU A 105 -11.75 5.22 -0.76
N PHE A 106 -11.58 4.00 -1.26
CA PHE A 106 -11.16 3.79 -2.64
C PHE A 106 -12.16 4.38 -3.64
N GLN A 107 -13.46 4.18 -3.39
CA GLN A 107 -14.53 4.79 -4.19
C GLN A 107 -14.49 6.32 -4.15
N THR A 108 -14.44 6.89 -2.94
CA THR A 108 -14.44 8.34 -2.74
C THR A 108 -13.22 8.99 -3.37
N GLN A 109 -12.03 8.42 -3.17
CA GLN A 109 -10.77 8.99 -3.61
C GLN A 109 -10.60 8.94 -5.14
N THR A 110 -10.96 7.83 -5.77
CA THR A 110 -10.90 7.74 -7.25
C THR A 110 -11.96 8.62 -7.92
N ALA A 111 -13.17 8.70 -7.36
CA ALA A 111 -14.19 9.64 -7.82
C ALA A 111 -13.73 11.09 -7.68
N ARG A 112 -13.08 11.43 -6.56
CA ARG A 112 -12.48 12.75 -6.35
C ARG A 112 -11.40 13.02 -7.38
N ALA A 113 -10.46 12.10 -7.57
CA ALA A 113 -9.38 12.28 -8.55
C ALA A 113 -9.90 12.53 -9.97
N ALA A 114 -10.91 11.77 -10.40
CA ALA A 114 -11.54 11.96 -11.71
C ALA A 114 -12.22 13.34 -11.83
N LYS A 115 -12.82 13.85 -10.74
CA LYS A 115 -13.39 15.21 -10.68
C LYS A 115 -12.30 16.28 -10.77
N GLU A 116 -11.22 16.14 -10.02
CA GLU A 116 -10.10 17.09 -10.00
C GLU A 116 -9.41 17.21 -11.36
N LEU A 117 -9.27 16.08 -12.10
CA LEU A 117 -8.76 16.10 -13.48
C LEU A 117 -9.62 16.99 -14.39
N LYS A 118 -10.94 16.89 -14.30
CA LYS A 118 -11.89 17.72 -15.09
C LYS A 118 -11.80 19.20 -14.74
N GLN A 119 -11.40 19.53 -13.51
CA GLN A 119 -11.22 20.90 -13.03
C GLN A 119 -9.82 21.46 -13.35
N GLY A 120 -8.93 20.64 -13.93
CA GLY A 120 -7.56 21.05 -14.27
C GLY A 120 -6.56 20.93 -13.10
N HIS A 121 -6.99 20.44 -11.94
CA HIS A 121 -6.13 20.26 -10.76
C HIS A 121 -5.31 18.95 -10.86
N ARG A 122 -4.45 18.86 -11.88
CA ARG A 122 -3.76 17.62 -12.28
C ARG A 122 -2.83 17.07 -11.20
N ASP A 123 -1.98 17.90 -10.58
CA ASP A 123 -1.03 17.41 -9.57
C ASP A 123 -1.75 16.84 -8.33
N TYR A 124 -2.84 17.47 -7.91
CA TYR A 124 -3.67 16.96 -6.82
C TYR A 124 -4.40 15.68 -7.23
N ALA A 125 -4.94 15.60 -8.45
CA ALA A 125 -5.50 14.35 -8.95
C ALA A 125 -4.46 13.22 -9.03
N ARG A 126 -3.21 13.54 -9.42
CA ARG A 126 -2.10 12.59 -9.45
C ARG A 126 -1.84 12.03 -8.06
N SER A 127 -1.76 12.89 -7.04
CA SER A 127 -1.53 12.42 -5.67
C SER A 127 -2.66 11.51 -5.21
N LEU A 128 -3.92 11.85 -5.47
CA LEU A 128 -5.07 10.99 -5.15
C LEU A 128 -5.03 9.64 -5.90
N LEU A 129 -4.72 9.61 -7.20
CA LEU A 129 -4.62 8.36 -7.97
C LEU A 129 -3.45 7.49 -7.50
N ARG A 130 -2.27 8.10 -7.34
CA ARG A 130 -1.07 7.41 -6.87
C ARG A 130 -1.28 6.84 -5.48
N SER A 131 -1.87 7.62 -4.59
CA SER A 131 -2.25 7.12 -3.29
C SER A 131 -3.22 5.95 -3.42
N SER A 132 -4.24 5.99 -4.31
CA SER A 132 -5.29 4.96 -4.46
C SER A 132 -4.75 3.53 -4.66
N THR A 133 -3.52 3.37 -5.14
CA THR A 133 -2.88 2.05 -5.27
C THR A 133 -2.59 1.40 -3.91
N ALA A 134 -2.43 2.18 -2.84
CA ALA A 134 -2.27 1.65 -1.50
C ALA A 134 -3.50 0.87 -1.01
N PHE A 135 -4.70 1.07 -1.59
CA PHE A 135 -5.90 0.30 -1.21
C PHE A 135 -5.78 -1.12 -1.75
N CYS A 136 -5.18 -1.26 -2.93
CA CYS A 136 -4.87 -2.56 -3.51
C CYS A 136 -3.89 -3.32 -2.61
N ILE A 137 -2.84 -2.64 -2.12
CA ILE A 137 -1.86 -3.24 -1.20
C ILE A 137 -2.53 -3.59 0.12
N ALA A 138 -3.31 -2.68 0.70
CA ALA A 138 -3.99 -2.89 1.97
C ALA A 138 -4.90 -4.13 1.94
N CYS A 139 -5.66 -4.35 0.86
CA CYS A 139 -6.50 -5.54 0.73
C CYS A 139 -5.69 -6.81 0.34
N HIS A 140 -4.72 -6.69 -0.59
CA HIS A 140 -4.05 -7.87 -1.16
C HIS A 140 -2.79 -8.34 -0.45
N THR A 141 -2.26 -7.58 0.52
CA THR A 141 -1.18 -8.05 1.41
C THR A 141 -1.71 -8.76 2.66
N ARG A 142 -3.00 -8.61 2.94
CA ARG A 142 -3.72 -9.25 4.05
C ARG A 142 -4.09 -10.69 3.75
N LEU A 143 -4.55 -10.93 2.52
CA LEU A 143 -4.76 -12.26 1.99
C LEU A 143 -3.46 -12.69 1.32
N GLN A 144 -3.00 -13.93 1.50
CA GLN A 144 -1.95 -14.54 0.68
C GLN A 144 -2.45 -14.75 -0.77
N SER A 145 -2.96 -13.69 -1.39
CA SER A 145 -3.44 -13.70 -2.76
C SER A 145 -2.25 -13.92 -3.68
N PRO A 146 -2.40 -14.72 -4.76
CA PRO A 146 -1.37 -14.84 -5.78
C PRO A 146 -0.88 -13.46 -6.23
N SER A 147 0.40 -13.35 -6.57
CA SER A 147 0.92 -12.16 -7.25
C SER A 147 0.06 -11.86 -8.48
N MET A 148 -0.13 -10.58 -8.81
CA MET A 148 -0.74 -10.26 -10.10
C MET A 148 0.13 -10.90 -11.19
N PRO A 149 -0.47 -11.49 -12.26
CA PRO A 149 0.30 -11.92 -13.41
C PRO A 149 1.19 -10.75 -13.78
N ALA A 150 2.50 -10.97 -13.78
CA ALA A 150 3.46 -9.89 -13.92
C ALA A 150 3.05 -9.08 -15.17
N LEU A 151 2.52 -7.87 -14.97
CA LEU A 151 2.51 -6.88 -16.04
C LEU A 151 3.93 -6.89 -16.55
N ASN A 152 4.12 -7.17 -17.83
CA ASN A 152 5.44 -7.44 -18.36
C ASN A 152 6.33 -6.21 -18.07
N ILE A 153 7.19 -6.32 -17.05
CA ILE A 153 8.01 -5.24 -16.47
C ILE A 153 9.03 -4.75 -17.51
N LYS A 154 9.19 -5.50 -18.59
CA LYS A 154 9.99 -5.13 -19.76
C LYS A 154 9.27 -4.20 -20.73
N THR A 155 8.10 -3.66 -20.38
CA THR A 155 7.43 -2.69 -21.24
C THR A 155 8.31 -1.45 -21.42
N PRO A 156 8.43 -0.91 -22.65
CA PRO A 156 9.15 0.34 -22.92
C PRO A 156 8.71 1.50 -22.03
N LYS A 157 7.49 1.44 -21.48
CA LYS A 157 6.92 2.43 -20.55
C LYS A 157 7.70 2.59 -19.23
N MET A 158 8.50 1.59 -18.81
CA MET A 158 9.37 1.73 -17.61
C MET A 158 10.71 2.43 -17.89
N LYS A 159 11.04 2.67 -19.16
CA LYS A 159 12.26 3.39 -19.53
C LYS A 159 12.11 4.86 -19.11
N GLY A 160 13.08 5.36 -18.34
CA GLY A 160 13.10 6.75 -17.86
C GLY A 160 12.59 6.93 -16.43
N LEU A 161 12.00 5.90 -15.80
CA LEU A 161 11.69 5.97 -14.37
C LEU A 161 12.97 5.98 -13.54
N SER A 162 13.02 6.88 -12.56
CA SER A 162 14.02 6.89 -11.49
C SER A 162 13.97 5.59 -10.67
N LYS A 163 15.02 5.31 -9.88
CA LYS A 163 15.05 4.13 -8.98
C LYS A 163 13.84 4.10 -8.04
N TYR A 164 13.49 5.26 -7.48
CA TYR A 164 12.35 5.41 -6.58
C TYR A 164 11.02 5.11 -7.26
N GLU A 165 10.76 5.73 -8.40
CA GLU A 165 9.54 5.52 -9.19
C GLU A 165 9.41 4.05 -9.62
N ARG A 166 10.54 3.42 -9.98
CA ARG A 166 10.58 1.99 -10.30
C ARG A 166 10.23 1.12 -9.10
N ALA A 167 10.82 1.37 -7.93
CA ALA A 167 10.54 0.61 -6.72
C ALA A 167 9.05 0.72 -6.33
N GLU A 168 8.48 1.93 -6.35
CA GLU A 168 7.06 2.14 -6.07
C GLU A 168 6.15 1.44 -7.07
N LEU A 169 6.46 1.55 -8.37
CA LEU A 169 5.71 0.85 -9.40
C LEU A 169 5.75 -0.68 -9.16
N LEU A 170 6.91 -1.25 -8.81
CA LEU A 170 7.02 -2.68 -8.50
C LEU A 170 6.18 -3.08 -7.29
N VAL A 171 6.11 -2.25 -6.24
CA VAL A 171 5.21 -2.48 -5.09
C VAL A 171 3.75 -2.45 -5.54
N MET A 172 3.34 -1.47 -6.35
CA MET A 172 1.97 -1.35 -6.87
C MET A 172 1.58 -2.56 -7.73
N LEU A 173 2.54 -3.11 -8.47
CA LEU A 173 2.40 -4.35 -9.26
C LEU A 173 2.49 -5.62 -8.43
N ARG A 174 2.70 -5.51 -7.12
CA ARG A 174 2.90 -6.63 -6.19
C ARG A 174 4.09 -7.52 -6.58
N ASN A 175 5.08 -6.97 -7.27
CA ASN A 175 6.37 -7.62 -7.50
C ASN A 175 7.33 -7.26 -6.36
N PHE A 176 6.99 -7.76 -5.18
CA PHE A 176 7.64 -7.39 -3.92
C PHE A 176 9.11 -7.81 -3.85
N ASP A 177 9.50 -8.92 -4.46
CA ASP A 177 10.89 -9.35 -4.48
C ASP A 177 11.79 -8.39 -5.27
N GLU A 178 11.35 -7.96 -6.45
CA GLU A 178 12.11 -6.97 -7.24
C GLU A 178 12.04 -5.58 -6.61
N ALA A 179 10.90 -5.18 -6.05
CA ALA A 179 10.77 -3.92 -5.32
C ALA A 179 11.75 -3.86 -4.12
N SER A 180 11.86 -4.94 -3.36
CA SER A 180 12.80 -5.07 -2.23
C SER A 180 14.24 -4.89 -2.68
N LYS A 181 14.64 -5.50 -3.81
CA LYS A 181 15.98 -5.31 -4.40
C LYS A 181 16.23 -3.85 -4.82
N GLU A 182 15.26 -3.21 -5.45
CA GLU A 182 15.37 -1.79 -5.83
C GLU A 182 15.49 -0.88 -4.60
N TYR A 183 14.71 -1.11 -3.54
CA TYR A 183 14.83 -0.36 -2.28
C TYR A 183 16.18 -0.58 -1.60
N ALA A 184 16.69 -1.83 -1.57
CA ALA A 184 18.03 -2.11 -1.06
C ALA A 184 19.12 -1.38 -1.87
N SER A 185 18.95 -1.27 -3.20
CA SER A 185 19.87 -0.47 -4.03
C SER A 185 19.81 1.02 -3.71
N ILE A 186 18.62 1.58 -3.42
CA ILE A 186 18.46 2.97 -3.00
C ILE A 186 19.08 3.19 -1.61
N ALA A 187 18.89 2.23 -0.69
CA ALA A 187 19.38 2.31 0.68
C ALA A 187 20.90 2.51 0.73
N GLY A 188 21.67 1.86 -0.15
CA GLY A 188 23.13 2.02 -0.25
C GLY A 188 23.62 3.16 -1.17
N ASP A 189 22.73 4.02 -1.67
CA ASP A 189 23.08 5.08 -2.62
C ASP A 189 23.42 6.40 -1.89
N ILE A 190 24.71 6.61 -1.61
CA ILE A 190 25.19 7.80 -0.90
C ILE A 190 24.87 9.11 -1.62
N LYS A 191 24.80 9.08 -2.96
CA LYS A 191 24.46 10.27 -3.72
C LYS A 191 23.00 10.64 -3.50
N LEU A 192 22.09 9.68 -3.53
CA LEU A 192 20.67 9.95 -3.23
C LEU A 192 20.46 10.43 -1.79
N ALA A 193 21.17 9.84 -0.83
CA ALA A 193 21.12 10.26 0.57
C ALA A 193 21.60 11.70 0.77
N SER A 194 22.59 12.15 0.00
CA SER A 194 23.12 13.52 0.05
C SER A 194 22.27 14.51 -0.75
N ASP A 195 21.92 14.17 -1.99
CA ASP A 195 21.25 15.09 -2.93
C ASP A 195 19.75 15.25 -2.60
N THR A 196 19.12 14.18 -2.09
CA THR A 196 17.67 14.09 -1.85
C THR A 196 17.34 13.35 -0.54
N PRO A 197 17.83 13.82 0.62
CA PRO A 197 17.78 13.08 1.89
C PRO A 197 16.37 12.61 2.27
N ASN A 198 15.36 13.47 2.16
CA ASN A 198 13.97 13.13 2.49
C ASN A 198 13.41 12.03 1.58
N GLN A 199 13.75 12.03 0.28
CA GLN A 199 13.29 11.01 -0.66
C GLN A 199 14.01 9.68 -0.41
N TRP A 200 15.30 9.73 -0.12
CA TRP A 200 16.09 8.56 0.23
C TRP A 200 15.58 7.91 1.52
N GLU A 201 15.40 8.68 2.60
CA GLU A 201 14.89 8.17 3.89
C GLU A 201 13.50 7.55 3.74
N LYS A 202 12.60 8.23 3.01
CA LYS A 202 11.28 7.68 2.69
C LYS A 202 11.37 6.37 1.91
N SER A 203 12.32 6.25 0.98
CA SER A 203 12.51 5.03 0.19
C SER A 203 13.03 3.89 1.05
N VAL A 204 13.99 4.16 1.93
CA VAL A 204 14.52 3.21 2.92
C VAL A 204 13.39 2.68 3.80
N ARG A 205 12.58 3.58 4.36
CA ARG A 205 11.48 3.21 5.24
C ARG A 205 10.38 2.42 4.50
N ASN A 206 10.09 2.76 3.24
CA ASN A 206 9.20 1.96 2.39
C ASN A 206 9.75 0.55 2.12
N GLY A 207 11.06 0.43 1.89
CA GLY A 207 11.73 -0.87 1.77
C GLY A 207 11.63 -1.70 3.04
N LEU A 208 11.83 -1.06 4.20
CA LEU A 208 11.66 -1.70 5.50
C LEU A 208 10.20 -2.17 5.71
N ALA A 209 9.23 -1.33 5.39
CA ALA A 209 7.81 -1.68 5.44
C ALA A 209 7.48 -2.89 4.56
N LEU A 210 8.03 -2.93 3.36
CA LEU A 210 7.89 -4.06 2.45
C LEU A 210 8.50 -5.34 3.02
N ASP A 211 9.75 -5.30 3.47
CA ASP A 211 10.46 -6.48 3.94
C ASP A 211 9.89 -7.02 5.25
N VAL A 212 9.52 -6.13 6.19
CA VAL A 212 9.02 -6.50 7.52
C VAL A 212 7.55 -6.92 7.47
N ARG A 213 6.67 -6.12 6.87
CA ARG A 213 5.22 -6.33 6.95
C ARG A 213 4.70 -7.22 5.84
N VAL A 214 5.16 -7.01 4.60
CA VAL A 214 4.62 -7.71 3.42
C VAL A 214 5.33 -9.03 3.22
N LEU A 215 6.66 -9.00 3.12
CA LEU A 215 7.47 -10.20 2.89
C LEU A 215 7.72 -11.00 4.17
N GLN A 216 7.65 -10.35 5.34
CA GLN A 216 7.94 -10.95 6.65
C GLN A 216 9.29 -11.67 6.67
N ASN A 217 10.30 -11.04 6.05
CA ASN A 217 11.61 -11.62 5.86
C ASN A 217 12.68 -10.83 6.62
N PRO A 218 13.08 -11.26 7.83
CA PRO A 218 14.06 -10.54 8.62
C PRO A 218 15.44 -10.45 7.96
N ASN A 219 15.80 -11.40 7.10
CA ASN A 219 17.10 -11.38 6.42
C ASN A 219 17.16 -10.29 5.35
N LYS A 220 16.05 -10.05 4.63
CA LYS A 220 15.97 -8.92 3.69
C LYS A 220 15.99 -7.59 4.41
N SER A 221 15.23 -7.47 5.51
CA SER A 221 15.27 -6.28 6.36
C SER A 221 16.68 -6.01 6.90
N MET A 222 17.40 -7.06 7.32
CA MET A 222 18.78 -6.95 7.78
C MET A 222 19.73 -6.50 6.68
N ASP A 223 19.62 -7.02 5.44
CA ASP A 223 20.43 -6.57 4.31
C ASP A 223 20.21 -5.08 4.04
N LEU A 224 18.95 -4.65 4.01
CA LEU A 224 18.59 -3.24 3.81
C LEU A 224 19.18 -2.34 4.90
N VAL A 225 19.02 -2.69 6.18
CA VAL A 225 19.55 -1.89 7.30
C VAL A 225 21.07 -1.89 7.34
N THR A 226 21.72 -3.02 7.04
CA THR A 226 23.18 -3.11 6.98
C THR A 226 23.74 -2.15 5.94
N ARG A 227 23.12 -2.06 4.75
CA ARG A 227 23.54 -1.12 3.70
C ARG A 227 23.54 0.34 4.16
N ILE A 228 22.58 0.72 5.01
CA ILE A 228 22.52 2.07 5.58
C ILE A 228 23.68 2.28 6.55
N LEU A 229 23.91 1.32 7.45
CA LEU A 229 24.96 1.41 8.47
C LEU A 229 26.37 1.39 7.88
N ASP A 230 26.56 0.75 6.73
CA ASP A 230 27.83 0.73 6.00
C ASP A 230 28.14 2.04 5.26
N MET A 231 27.18 2.95 5.14
CA MET A 231 27.38 4.25 4.48
C MET A 231 28.19 5.21 5.35
N GLN A 232 29.15 5.88 4.72
CA GLN A 232 29.88 6.99 5.35
C GLN A 232 29.04 8.27 5.29
N ASN A 233 29.17 9.13 6.31
CA ASN A 233 28.57 10.47 6.35
C ASN A 233 27.03 10.54 6.27
N ILE A 234 26.32 9.52 6.76
CA ILE A 234 24.86 9.61 6.94
C ILE A 234 24.50 10.49 8.15
N ALA A 235 23.28 11.02 8.15
CA ALA A 235 22.77 11.83 9.26
C ALA A 235 22.80 11.02 10.58
N PRO A 236 23.28 11.60 11.70
CA PRO A 236 23.37 10.88 12.98
C PRO A 236 22.04 10.31 13.48
N SER A 237 20.92 10.99 13.21
CA SER A 237 19.58 10.50 13.55
C SER A 237 19.25 9.20 12.83
N VAL A 238 19.47 9.16 11.51
CA VAL A 238 19.21 7.97 10.70
C VAL A 238 20.13 6.82 11.10
N HIS A 239 21.40 7.10 11.40
CA HIS A 239 22.31 6.07 11.91
C HIS A 239 21.82 5.49 13.26
N ALA A 240 21.33 6.34 14.16
CA ALA A 240 20.78 5.90 15.45
C ALA A 240 19.52 5.03 15.25
N GLU A 241 18.58 5.47 14.41
CA GLU A 241 17.37 4.73 14.06
C GLU A 241 17.70 3.37 13.42
N ALA A 242 18.63 3.34 12.46
CA ALA A 242 19.07 2.11 11.79
C ALA A 242 19.71 1.10 12.76
N ASN A 243 20.45 1.57 13.78
CA ASN A 243 20.96 0.67 14.82
C ASN A 243 19.83 0.08 15.66
N THR A 244 18.80 0.86 16.01
CA THR A 244 17.62 0.33 16.71
C THR A 244 16.88 -0.68 15.84
N TRP A 245 16.68 -0.39 14.54
CA TRP A 245 16.06 -1.33 13.61
C TRP A 245 16.85 -2.63 13.52
N LYS A 246 18.18 -2.55 13.43
CA LYS A 246 19.06 -3.73 13.43
C LYS A 246 18.83 -4.59 14.68
N GLN A 247 18.80 -3.99 15.87
CA GLN A 247 18.55 -4.72 17.12
C GLN A 247 17.20 -5.43 17.09
N SER A 248 16.12 -4.73 16.72
CA SER A 248 14.78 -5.35 16.62
C SER A 248 14.73 -6.48 15.58
N ILE A 249 15.47 -6.37 14.47
CA ILE A 249 15.54 -7.42 13.45
C ILE A 249 16.37 -8.62 13.96
N GLU A 250 17.47 -8.40 14.67
CA GLU A 250 18.27 -9.48 15.27
C GLU A 250 17.47 -10.27 16.31
N GLU A 251 16.62 -9.59 17.08
CA GLU A 251 15.67 -10.24 18.00
C GLU A 251 14.63 -11.03 17.23
N TRP A 252 14.03 -10.43 16.19
CA TRP A 252 13.07 -11.13 15.33
C TRP A 252 13.66 -12.39 14.68
N GLN A 253 14.93 -12.38 14.25
CA GLN A 253 15.61 -13.57 13.70
C GLN A 253 15.74 -14.72 14.70
N LYS A 254 15.79 -14.43 16.00
CA LYS A 254 15.92 -15.42 17.08
C LYS A 254 14.57 -16.01 17.48
N GLU A 255 13.46 -15.37 17.09
CA GLU A 255 12.13 -15.84 17.42
C GLU A 255 11.79 -17.15 16.70
N LYS A 256 11.09 -18.05 17.39
CA LYS A 256 10.59 -19.27 16.78
C LYS A 256 9.36 -18.95 15.96
N VAL A 257 9.37 -19.30 14.67
CA VAL A 257 8.19 -19.21 13.81
C VAL A 257 7.14 -20.20 14.33
N LEU A 258 6.05 -19.66 14.89
CA LEU A 258 4.92 -20.47 15.32
C LEU A 258 4.06 -20.80 14.10
N SER A 259 4.01 -22.08 13.72
CA SER A 259 3.26 -22.54 12.54
C SER A 259 1.74 -22.46 12.69
N ASN A 260 1.23 -22.51 13.94
CA ASN A 260 -0.20 -22.42 14.26
C ASN A 260 -0.43 -21.35 15.32
N GLN A 261 -0.52 -20.10 14.91
CA GLN A 261 -0.86 -19.02 15.83
C GLN A 261 -2.36 -19.09 16.16
N THR A 262 -2.70 -19.18 17.45
CA THR A 262 -4.09 -19.05 17.92
C THR A 262 -4.48 -17.58 18.03
N TYR A 263 -5.78 -17.32 18.17
CA TYR A 263 -6.30 -15.96 18.43
C TYR A 263 -5.59 -15.31 19.62
N GLU A 264 -5.53 -16.02 20.75
CA GLU A 264 -4.86 -15.52 21.96
C GLU A 264 -3.35 -15.32 21.76
N ALA A 265 -2.67 -16.21 21.02
CA ALA A 265 -1.24 -16.05 20.74
C ALA A 265 -0.95 -14.80 19.89
N LEU A 266 -1.80 -14.50 18.91
CA LEU A 266 -1.70 -13.29 18.10
C LEU A 266 -1.94 -12.03 18.95
N TYR A 267 -2.90 -12.09 19.88
CA TYR A 267 -3.17 -10.98 20.80
C TYR A 267 -1.96 -10.68 21.70
N ILE A 268 -1.39 -11.72 22.32
CA ILE A 268 -0.19 -11.60 23.16
C ILE A 268 0.99 -11.04 22.35
N GLN A 269 1.19 -11.54 21.13
CA GLN A 269 2.25 -11.05 20.25
C GLN A 269 2.05 -9.57 19.88
N ALA A 270 0.86 -9.19 19.43
CA ALA A 270 0.53 -7.81 19.09
C ALA A 270 0.75 -6.88 20.29
N LYS A 271 0.26 -7.27 21.47
CA LYS A 271 0.41 -6.51 22.71
C LYS A 271 1.89 -6.30 23.07
N HIS A 272 2.68 -7.37 23.03
CA HIS A 272 4.12 -7.30 23.31
C HIS A 272 4.82 -6.32 22.37
N LEU A 273 4.63 -6.48 21.06
CA LEU A 273 5.25 -5.64 20.05
C LEU A 273 4.82 -4.17 20.20
N MET A 274 3.56 -3.89 20.51
CA MET A 274 3.08 -2.52 20.75
C MET A 274 3.71 -1.90 22.00
N GLN A 275 3.83 -2.65 23.09
CA GLN A 275 4.47 -2.17 24.33
C GLN A 275 5.96 -1.87 24.12
N GLU A 276 6.64 -2.75 23.40
CA GLU A 276 8.05 -2.57 23.05
C GLU A 276 8.24 -1.39 22.10
N ALA A 277 7.37 -1.25 21.08
CA ALA A 277 7.40 -0.13 20.14
C ALA A 277 7.22 1.20 20.87
N HIS A 278 6.24 1.28 21.79
CA HIS A 278 5.99 2.49 22.58
C HIS A 278 7.17 2.84 23.50
N THR A 279 7.85 1.85 24.06
CA THR A 279 9.03 2.07 24.91
C THR A 279 10.25 2.50 24.08
N THR A 280 10.35 1.98 22.86
CA THR A 280 11.44 2.27 21.93
C THR A 280 11.31 3.67 21.33
N GLN A 281 10.09 4.05 20.95
CA GLN A 281 9.78 5.35 20.37
C GLN A 281 9.83 6.45 21.44
N LYS A 282 10.78 7.38 21.35
CA LYS A 282 10.98 8.42 22.36
C LYS A 282 10.08 9.63 22.17
N PHE A 283 9.65 9.91 20.94
CA PHE A 283 8.79 11.03 20.58
C PHE A 283 7.99 10.70 19.30
N PRO A 284 6.90 11.41 18.99
CA PRO A 284 6.00 11.03 17.88
C PRO A 284 6.66 10.90 16.51
N ARG A 285 7.72 11.68 16.24
CA ARG A 285 8.49 11.63 14.99
C ARG A 285 9.71 10.71 15.03
N ASP A 286 9.99 10.08 16.17
CA ASP A 286 11.08 9.10 16.29
C ASP A 286 10.70 7.85 15.49
N ARG A 287 11.56 7.48 14.54
CA ARG A 287 11.33 6.33 13.65
C ARG A 287 12.02 5.06 14.13
N SER A 288 12.68 5.09 15.29
CA SER A 288 13.39 3.96 15.87
C SER A 288 12.53 2.70 16.06
N ALA A 289 11.23 2.86 16.29
CA ALA A 289 10.28 1.76 16.51
C ALA A 289 9.58 1.23 15.23
N ASP A 290 9.94 1.70 14.04
CA ASP A 290 9.25 1.34 12.79
C ASP A 290 9.15 -0.19 12.59
N VAL A 291 10.23 -0.94 12.83
CA VAL A 291 10.22 -2.43 12.72
C VAL A 291 9.15 -3.04 13.63
N LEU A 292 9.06 -2.58 14.88
CA LEU A 292 8.14 -3.14 15.87
C LEU A 292 6.68 -2.83 15.51
N TYR A 293 6.37 -1.60 15.11
CA TYR A 293 5.03 -1.25 14.64
C TYR A 293 4.64 -2.03 13.37
N LEU A 294 5.54 -2.18 12.40
CA LEU A 294 5.30 -2.96 11.19
C LEU A 294 5.01 -4.44 11.50
N ARG A 295 5.74 -5.03 12.45
CA ARG A 295 5.46 -6.39 12.93
C ARG A 295 4.14 -6.46 13.69
N ALA A 296 3.85 -5.48 14.56
CA ALA A 296 2.61 -5.41 15.33
C ALA A 296 1.38 -5.36 14.40
N THR A 297 1.40 -4.52 13.36
CA THR A 297 0.29 -4.44 12.39
C THR A 297 0.02 -5.78 11.71
N THR A 298 1.05 -6.59 11.45
CA THR A 298 0.88 -7.94 10.89
C THR A 298 0.12 -8.86 11.85
N ALA A 299 0.52 -8.89 13.13
CA ALA A 299 -0.15 -9.69 14.16
C ALA A 299 -1.59 -9.22 14.40
N ILE A 300 -1.79 -7.90 14.47
CA ILE A 300 -3.10 -7.27 14.65
C ILE A 300 -4.06 -7.61 13.51
N HIS A 301 -3.60 -7.53 12.25
CA HIS A 301 -4.47 -7.88 11.12
C HIS A 301 -4.83 -9.36 11.09
N ARG A 302 -3.89 -10.26 11.40
CA ARG A 302 -4.21 -11.69 11.53
C ARG A 302 -5.23 -11.96 12.64
N LEU A 303 -5.12 -11.24 13.75
CA LEU A 303 -6.08 -11.32 14.86
C LEU A 303 -7.49 -10.90 14.40
N LEU A 304 -7.60 -9.73 13.77
CA LEU A 304 -8.87 -9.18 13.27
C LEU A 304 -9.51 -10.06 12.18
N GLN A 305 -8.70 -10.74 11.38
CA GLN A 305 -9.18 -11.70 10.39
C GLN A 305 -9.73 -12.99 11.04
N MET A 306 -9.07 -13.47 12.09
CA MET A 306 -9.42 -14.74 12.73
C MET A 306 -10.73 -14.64 13.51
N GLU A 307 -10.86 -13.61 14.35
CA GLU A 307 -12.10 -13.33 15.08
C GLU A 307 -12.45 -11.84 15.01
N PRO A 308 -13.14 -11.40 13.94
CA PRO A 308 -13.50 -9.99 13.75
C PRO A 308 -14.36 -9.42 14.87
N ASN A 309 -15.11 -10.27 15.57
CA ASN A 309 -15.94 -9.92 16.72
C ASN A 309 -15.44 -10.60 18.01
N GLY A 310 -14.16 -11.00 18.04
CA GLY A 310 -13.55 -11.65 19.20
C GLY A 310 -13.39 -10.69 20.38
N THR A 311 -13.01 -11.23 21.53
CA THR A 311 -12.93 -10.48 22.79
C THR A 311 -11.95 -9.31 22.77
N HIS A 312 -10.90 -9.40 21.94
CA HIS A 312 -9.81 -8.43 21.82
C HIS A 312 -9.94 -7.53 20.58
N THR A 313 -11.02 -7.61 19.82
CA THR A 313 -11.19 -6.84 18.58
C THR A 313 -11.04 -5.34 18.79
N LYS A 314 -11.66 -4.79 19.84
CA LYS A 314 -11.66 -3.34 20.10
C LYS A 314 -10.24 -2.86 20.46
N GLU A 315 -9.50 -3.61 21.27
CA GLU A 315 -8.08 -3.35 21.57
C GLU A 315 -7.22 -3.43 20.32
N ALA A 316 -7.45 -4.43 19.47
CA ALA A 316 -6.73 -4.58 18.22
C ALA A 316 -6.99 -3.45 17.23
N LEU A 317 -8.23 -2.96 17.14
CA LEU A 317 -8.57 -1.77 16.34
C LEU A 317 -7.89 -0.52 16.89
N TYR A 318 -7.87 -0.33 18.22
CA TYR A 318 -7.15 0.78 18.83
C TYR A 318 -5.65 0.74 18.51
N TRP A 319 -5.01 -0.43 18.69
CA TRP A 319 -3.58 -0.61 18.39
C TRP A 319 -3.24 -0.48 16.92
N ALA A 320 -4.13 -0.93 16.02
CA ALA A 320 -3.96 -0.68 14.59
C ALA A 320 -3.90 0.83 14.35
N GLY A 321 -4.84 1.59 14.93
CA GLY A 321 -4.86 3.05 14.86
C GLY A 321 -3.51 3.66 15.26
N LEU A 322 -3.04 3.37 16.48
CA LEU A 322 -1.77 3.86 17.00
C LEU A 322 -0.57 3.50 16.10
N ALA A 323 -0.51 2.24 15.65
CA ALA A 323 0.59 1.79 14.82
C ALA A 323 0.60 2.47 13.44
N TYR A 324 -0.56 2.65 12.81
CA TYR A 324 -0.64 3.37 11.53
C TYR A 324 -0.36 4.87 11.66
N ASP A 325 -0.66 5.46 12.81
CA ASP A 325 -0.37 6.86 13.10
C ASP A 325 1.14 7.09 13.24
N ALA A 326 1.81 6.22 14.00
CA ALA A 326 3.27 6.18 14.10
C ALA A 326 3.95 5.93 12.74
N LEU A 327 3.28 5.23 11.82
CA LEU A 327 3.79 4.86 10.50
C LEU A 327 3.28 5.76 9.36
N GLN A 328 2.62 6.89 9.64
CA GLN A 328 1.90 7.71 8.65
C GLN A 328 2.77 8.21 7.46
N ASP A 329 4.07 8.38 7.65
CA ASP A 329 5.00 8.84 6.61
C ASP A 329 5.23 7.82 5.47
N LEU A 330 4.89 6.54 5.69
CA LEU A 330 5.09 5.46 4.72
C LEU A 330 4.10 5.49 3.55
N ASN A 331 3.39 6.61 3.34
CA ASN A 331 2.25 6.71 2.43
C ASN A 331 1.16 5.65 2.69
N LEU A 332 1.19 5.01 3.86
CA LEU A 332 0.03 4.34 4.42
C LEU A 332 -0.83 5.51 4.87
N TRP A 333 -1.87 5.85 4.10
CA TRP A 333 -2.89 6.88 4.35
C TRP A 333 -3.24 7.15 5.82
N PRO A 334 -4.15 8.11 6.11
CA PRO A 334 -4.83 8.19 7.41
C PRO A 334 -5.73 6.98 7.72
N LEU A 335 -5.25 5.75 7.46
CA LEU A 335 -5.81 4.50 7.94
C LEU A 335 -5.99 4.52 9.45
N HIS A 336 -5.10 5.20 10.18
CA HIS A 336 -5.18 5.31 11.64
C HIS A 336 -6.54 5.90 12.08
N GLU A 337 -6.99 6.97 11.44
CA GLU A 337 -8.29 7.59 11.70
C GLU A 337 -9.43 6.57 11.57
N HIS A 338 -9.38 5.76 10.52
CA HIS A 338 -10.40 4.76 10.26
C HIS A 338 -10.41 3.61 11.27
N PHE A 339 -9.24 3.22 11.78
CA PHE A 339 -9.16 2.25 12.86
C PHE A 339 -9.72 2.82 14.18
N TYR A 340 -9.45 4.09 14.49
CA TYR A 340 -10.06 4.75 15.64
C TYR A 340 -11.59 4.83 15.50
N GLN A 341 -12.09 5.17 14.32
CA GLN A 341 -13.52 5.16 13.99
C GLN A 341 -14.16 3.78 14.13
N ALA A 342 -13.49 2.73 13.64
CA ALA A 342 -13.93 1.35 13.78
C ALA A 342 -13.94 0.90 15.25
N CYS A 343 -12.93 1.29 16.03
CA CYS A 343 -12.85 1.06 17.46
C CYS A 343 -14.03 1.70 18.21
N MET A 344 -14.34 2.98 17.93
CA MET A 344 -15.47 3.67 18.55
C MET A 344 -16.81 3.00 18.21
N LYS A 345 -16.97 2.51 16.98
CA LYS A 345 -18.17 1.76 16.55
C LYS A 345 -18.31 0.40 17.21
N SER A 346 -17.20 -0.30 17.44
CA SER A 346 -17.23 -1.66 17.99
C SER A 346 -17.51 -1.69 19.49
N ALA A 347 -17.20 -0.61 20.21
CA ALA A 347 -17.38 -0.51 21.66
C ALA A 347 -17.84 0.89 22.11
N PRO A 348 -18.99 1.41 21.66
CA PRO A 348 -19.45 2.76 21.98
C PRO A 348 -19.63 2.97 23.49
N HIS A 349 -19.44 4.21 23.95
CA HIS A 349 -19.55 4.61 25.37
C HIS A 349 -18.65 3.85 26.37
N THR A 350 -17.54 3.28 25.90
CA THR A 350 -16.57 2.58 26.75
C THR A 350 -15.30 3.40 26.98
N VAL A 351 -14.45 3.00 27.94
CA VAL A 351 -13.14 3.62 28.16
C VAL A 351 -12.29 3.57 26.89
N ILE A 352 -12.27 2.44 26.18
CA ILE A 352 -11.48 2.31 24.97
C ILE A 352 -12.01 3.18 23.82
N ALA A 353 -13.33 3.34 23.68
CA ALA A 353 -13.86 4.27 22.68
C ALA A 353 -13.49 5.73 22.96
N LYS A 354 -13.41 6.13 24.24
CA LYS A 354 -12.88 7.46 24.63
C LYS A 354 -11.41 7.61 24.27
N SER A 355 -10.59 6.58 24.50
CA SER A 355 -9.19 6.57 24.06
C SER A 355 -9.08 6.68 22.54
N CYS A 356 -9.83 5.88 21.78
CA CYS A 356 -9.87 5.95 20.32
C CYS A 356 -10.33 7.33 19.82
N TYR A 357 -11.32 7.96 20.47
CA TYR A 357 -11.73 9.33 20.14
C TYR A 357 -10.62 10.34 20.40
N LYS A 358 -9.89 10.20 21.52
CA LYS A 358 -8.80 11.13 21.86
C LYS A 358 -7.70 11.11 20.80
N GLU A 359 -7.22 9.93 20.42
CA GLU A 359 -6.19 9.82 19.36
C GLU A 359 -6.71 10.33 18.01
N TYR A 360 -7.98 10.08 17.69
CA TYR A 360 -8.60 10.62 16.47
C TYR A 360 -8.73 12.14 16.49
N GLU A 361 -9.12 12.73 17.62
CA GLU A 361 -9.20 14.19 17.80
C GLU A 361 -7.80 14.80 17.66
N ASP A 362 -6.79 14.21 18.29
CA ASP A 362 -5.40 14.65 18.23
C ASP A 362 -4.83 14.59 16.81
N SER A 363 -5.07 13.49 16.07
CA SER A 363 -4.55 13.34 14.71
C SER A 363 -5.16 14.36 13.74
N ILE A 364 -6.45 14.66 13.92
CA ILE A 364 -7.14 15.71 13.16
C ILE A 364 -6.59 17.09 13.55
N GLU A 365 -6.44 17.38 14.84
CA GLU A 365 -5.88 18.66 15.29
C GLU A 365 -4.47 18.87 14.77
N GLU A 366 -3.59 17.86 14.81
CA GLU A 366 -2.23 17.92 14.25
C GLU A 366 -2.26 18.23 12.75
N THR A 367 -3.12 17.54 11.99
CA THR A 367 -3.26 17.71 10.53
C THR A 367 -3.66 19.14 10.15
N TYR A 368 -4.50 19.78 10.97
CA TYR A 368 -4.98 21.14 10.74
C TYR A 368 -4.25 22.22 11.55
N SER A 369 -3.14 21.85 12.20
CA SER A 369 -2.27 22.76 12.95
C SER A 369 -1.11 23.24 12.09
N GLY A 370 -0.76 24.51 12.23
CA GLY A 370 0.39 25.12 11.57
C GLY A 370 0.92 26.32 12.36
N THR A 371 1.82 27.09 11.74
CA THR A 371 2.44 28.27 12.38
C THR A 371 1.45 29.39 12.72
N ILE A 372 0.28 29.41 12.08
CA ILE A 372 -0.79 30.41 12.27
C ILE A 372 -1.83 29.93 13.31
N GLY A 373 -1.67 28.71 13.84
CA GLY A 373 -2.61 28.07 14.76
C GLY A 373 -3.32 26.88 14.12
N THR A 374 -4.45 26.48 14.70
CA THR A 374 -5.22 25.31 14.28
C THR A 374 -6.54 25.75 13.66
N GLU A 375 -6.76 25.44 12.38
CA GLU A 375 -8.00 25.77 11.66
C GLU A 375 -8.66 24.51 11.09
N VAL A 376 -9.48 23.86 11.92
CA VAL A 376 -10.26 22.69 11.48
C VAL A 376 -11.50 23.15 10.66
N PRO A 377 -11.69 22.64 9.43
CA PRO A 377 -12.87 22.92 8.60
C PRO A 377 -14.20 22.56 9.27
N SER A 378 -15.28 23.22 8.88
CA SER A 378 -16.59 23.06 9.53
C SER A 378 -17.20 21.66 9.38
N ASP A 379 -16.98 21.02 8.24
CA ASP A 379 -17.37 19.63 7.98
C ASP A 379 -16.58 18.65 8.86
N VAL A 380 -15.27 18.85 8.99
CA VAL A 380 -14.42 18.04 9.88
C VAL A 380 -14.81 18.23 11.35
N LYS A 381 -15.12 19.46 11.78
CA LYS A 381 -15.68 19.73 13.13
C LYS A 381 -17.00 18.99 13.37
N ALA A 382 -17.86 18.91 12.36
CA ALA A 382 -19.12 18.18 12.46
C ALA A 382 -18.87 16.67 12.62
N ASP A 383 -17.88 16.13 11.92
CA ASP A 383 -17.44 14.74 12.07
C ASP A 383 -16.82 14.47 13.45
N LEU A 384 -15.94 15.34 13.98
CA LEU A 384 -15.42 15.24 15.35
C LEU A 384 -16.58 15.18 16.37
N LYS A 385 -17.57 16.08 16.25
CA LYS A 385 -18.75 16.06 17.14
C LYS A 385 -19.56 14.77 17.03
N LYS A 386 -19.70 14.21 15.82
CA LYS A 386 -20.36 12.92 15.60
C LYS A 386 -19.62 11.79 16.30
N TRP A 387 -18.31 11.70 16.15
CA TRP A 387 -17.49 10.66 16.78
C TRP A 387 -17.43 10.80 18.30
N LYS A 388 -17.37 12.04 18.82
CA LYS A 388 -17.41 12.31 20.27
C LYS A 388 -18.66 11.75 20.93
N ARG A 389 -19.83 11.94 20.30
CA ARG A 389 -21.12 11.41 20.79
C ARG A 389 -21.21 9.88 20.79
N LEU A 390 -20.40 9.21 19.97
CA LEU A 390 -20.35 7.74 19.94
C LEU A 390 -19.43 7.21 21.04
N ALA A 391 -18.36 7.96 21.35
CA ALA A 391 -17.37 7.57 22.35
C ALA A 391 -17.76 7.89 23.80
N TYR A 392 -18.49 9.00 24.02
CA TYR A 392 -18.95 9.48 25.33
C TYR A 392 -20.45 9.33 25.43
#